data_AF-A0A9D6XHH4-F1
#
_entry.id   AF-A0A9D6XHH4-F1
#
_cell.length_a   1.000
_cell.length_b   1.000
_cell.length_c   1.000
_cell.angle_alpha   90.00
_cell.angle_beta   90.00
_cell.angle_gamma   90.00
#
_symmetry.space_group_name_H-M   'P 1'
#
loop_
_entity.id
_entity.type
_entity.pdbx_description
1 polymer ?
#
loop_
_entity_poly.entity_id
_entity_poly.type
_entity_poly.pdbx_seq_one_letter_code
_entity_poly.pdbx_strand_id
1 'polypeptide(L)'
;MQKDTKKSATARAKPIDLATCVEASLHTSLDGFDLPRARLYGVSIVNANGVASHEDGALRISFLAEHGDVYELLDAPSSAIARMFDAAVVLTCGWAAP
;
A
#
# COMPACT_ATOMS: atom_id res chain seq x y z
N MET A 1 27.72 19.16 -26.13
CA MET A 1 27.80 18.62 -24.76
C MET A 1 26.47 17.94 -24.47
N GLN A 2 26.34 16.67 -24.86
CA GLN A 2 25.11 15.91 -24.66
C GLN A 2 25.06 15.52 -23.19
N LYS A 3 24.01 15.96 -22.47
CA LYS A 3 23.77 15.53 -21.10
C LYS A 3 23.16 14.13 -21.18
N ASP A 4 23.96 13.12 -20.89
CA ASP A 4 23.49 11.76 -20.71
C ASP A 4 22.41 11.73 -19.62
N THR A 5 21.16 11.62 -20.03
CA THR A 5 20.05 11.27 -19.15
C THR A 5 20.23 9.81 -18.77
N LYS A 6 21.05 9.58 -17.74
CA LYS A 6 21.21 8.28 -17.10
C LYS A 6 19.83 7.87 -16.57
N LYS A 7 19.09 7.08 -17.34
CA LYS A 7 17.86 6.42 -16.93
C LYS A 7 18.25 5.56 -15.73
N SER A 8 18.03 6.09 -14.53
CA SER A 8 18.30 5.38 -13.29
C SER A 8 17.53 4.07 -13.38
N ALA A 9 18.23 2.94 -13.26
CA ALA A 9 17.58 1.68 -13.00
C ALA A 9 16.63 1.93 -11.82
N THR A 10 15.34 1.66 -12.00
CA THR A 10 14.34 1.86 -10.95
C THR A 10 14.77 0.98 -9.78
N ALA A 11 15.36 1.58 -8.75
CA ALA A 11 15.77 0.87 -7.56
C ALA A 11 14.49 0.24 -7.01
N ARG A 12 14.42 -1.09 -7.00
CA ARG A 12 13.24 -1.76 -6.45
C ARG A 12 13.29 -1.57 -4.95
N ALA A 13 12.29 -0.87 -4.39
CA ALA A 13 12.18 -0.73 -2.95
C ALA A 13 12.22 -2.13 -2.31
N LYS A 14 12.98 -2.30 -1.22
CA LYS A 14 12.99 -3.59 -0.53
C LYS A 14 11.61 -3.83 0.05
N PRO A 15 11.13 -5.09 0.11
CA PRO A 15 9.81 -5.38 0.64
C PRO A 15 9.57 -4.81 2.05
N ILE A 16 10.60 -4.84 2.91
CA ILE A 16 10.52 -4.28 4.26
C ILE A 16 10.42 -2.75 4.28
N ASP A 17 11.15 -2.06 3.40
CA ASP A 17 11.10 -0.60 3.30
C ASP A 17 9.70 -0.15 2.84
N LEU A 18 9.14 -0.87 1.86
CA LEU A 18 7.78 -0.62 1.39
C LEU A 18 6.74 -0.88 2.48
N ALA A 19 6.82 -2.00 3.19
CA ALA A 19 5.88 -2.33 4.26
C ALA A 19 5.90 -1.27 5.37
N THR A 20 7.10 -0.86 5.81
CA THR A 20 7.27 0.13 6.89
C THR A 20 6.76 1.52 6.45
N CYS A 21 7.02 1.91 5.19
CA CYS A 21 6.54 3.18 4.66
C CYS A 21 5.01 3.21 4.49
N VAL A 22 4.41 2.10 4.05
CA VAL A 22 2.95 1.92 3.98
C VAL A 22 2.33 2.03 5.38
N GLU A 23 2.90 1.33 6.35
CA GLU A 23 2.41 1.35 7.73
C GLU A 23 2.42 2.77 8.30
N ALA A 24 3.55 3.48 8.17
CA ALA A 24 3.67 4.86 8.60
C ALA A 24 2.65 5.79 7.91
N SER A 25 2.46 5.62 6.59
CA SER A 25 1.51 6.42 5.81
C SER A 25 0.06 6.18 6.22
N LEU A 26 -0.31 4.92 6.50
CA LEU A 26 -1.65 4.58 6.99
C LEU A 26 -1.85 5.09 8.42
N HIS A 27 -0.83 4.99 9.27
CA HIS A 27 -0.88 5.44 10.66
C HIS A 27 -1.18 6.94 10.76
N THR A 28 -0.67 7.76 9.83
CA THR A 28 -0.92 9.20 9.80
C THR A 28 -2.22 9.59 9.07
N SER A 29 -2.70 8.75 8.15
CA SER A 29 -3.86 9.05 7.31
C SER A 29 -5.21 8.61 7.93
N LEU A 30 -5.18 7.73 8.93
CA LEU A 30 -6.40 7.23 9.56
C LEU A 30 -6.75 8.04 10.80
N ASP A 31 -7.99 8.50 10.89
CA ASP A 31 -8.52 9.24 12.06
C ASP A 31 -8.62 8.38 13.34
N GLY A 32 -8.36 7.07 13.25
CA GLY A 32 -8.32 6.13 14.37
C GLY A 32 -8.01 4.68 13.95
N PHE A 33 -7.64 3.84 14.92
CA PHE A 33 -7.29 2.42 14.70
C PHE A 33 -8.46 1.45 14.90
N ASP A 34 -9.64 1.94 15.29
CA ASP A 34 -10.82 1.08 15.40
C ASP A 34 -11.54 1.03 14.04
N LEU A 35 -11.21 0.01 13.25
CA LEU A 35 -11.86 -0.24 11.96
C LEU A 35 -12.86 -1.38 12.12
N PRO A 36 -14.18 -1.12 11.95
CA PRO A 36 -15.21 -2.14 12.13
C PRO A 36 -15.22 -3.20 11.02
N ARG A 37 -14.41 -3.01 9.97
CA ARG A 37 -14.34 -3.86 8.77
C ARG A 37 -12.89 -3.94 8.29
N ALA A 38 -12.52 -5.07 7.71
CA ALA A 38 -11.27 -5.22 6.97
C ALA A 38 -11.31 -4.32 5.72
N ARG A 39 -10.18 -3.69 5.39
CA ARG A 39 -10.04 -2.81 4.22
C ARG A 39 -8.92 -3.28 3.32
N LEU A 40 -9.16 -3.24 2.01
CA LEU A 40 -8.19 -3.53 0.97
C LEU A 40 -7.74 -2.22 0.33
N TYR A 41 -6.44 -2.02 0.28
CA TYR A 41 -5.80 -0.90 -0.38
C TYR A 41 -4.84 -1.37 -1.47
N GLY A 42 -4.77 -0.59 -2.55
CA GLY A 42 -3.73 -0.68 -3.56
C GLY A 42 -2.66 0.39 -3.33
N VAL A 43 -1.40 0.02 -3.45
CA VAL A 43 -0.25 0.91 -3.24
C VAL A 43 0.57 1.03 -4.52
N SER A 44 0.67 2.25 -5.04
CA SER A 44 1.59 2.58 -6.14
C SER A 44 2.83 3.28 -5.61
N ILE A 45 4.01 2.84 -6.05
CA ILE A 45 5.28 3.50 -5.74
C ILE A 45 5.44 4.68 -6.70
N VAL A 46 5.41 5.89 -6.16
CA VAL A 46 5.61 7.13 -6.92
C VAL A 46 7.09 7.49 -6.97
N ASN A 47 7.79 7.38 -5.83
CA ASN A 47 9.22 7.61 -5.72
C ASN A 47 9.89 6.48 -4.92
N ALA A 48 10.49 5.52 -5.64
CA ALA A 48 11.18 4.38 -5.04
C ALA A 48 12.32 4.76 -4.08
N ASN A 49 13.04 5.86 -4.34
CA ASN A 49 14.11 6.32 -3.47
C ASN A 49 13.57 6.94 -2.18
N GLY A 50 12.39 7.56 -2.25
CA GLY A 50 11.71 8.16 -1.12
C GLY A 50 11.07 7.15 -0.18
N VAL A 51 10.83 5.91 -0.62
CA VAL A 51 10.24 4.84 0.21
C VAL A 51 11.11 4.55 1.44
N ALA A 52 12.42 4.40 1.26
CA ALA A 52 13.33 4.06 2.36
C ALA A 52 13.48 5.19 3.39
N SER A 53 13.24 6.45 2.99
CA SER A 53 13.28 7.61 3.88
C SER A 53 11.91 8.05 4.37
N HIS A 54 10.84 7.31 4.03
CA HIS A 54 9.46 7.67 4.35
C HIS A 54 9.09 9.09 3.88
N GLU A 55 9.55 9.47 2.68
CA GLU A 55 9.25 10.78 2.11
C GLU A 55 7.75 10.91 1.81
N ASP A 56 7.15 12.04 2.16
CA ASP A 56 5.76 12.34 1.82
C ASP A 56 5.54 12.28 0.31
N GLY A 57 4.52 11.52 -0.11
CA GLY A 57 4.23 11.30 -1.52
C GLY A 57 5.10 10.24 -2.21
N ALA A 58 5.99 9.54 -1.50
CA ALA A 58 6.71 8.39 -2.04
C ALA A 58 5.75 7.26 -2.47
N LEU A 59 4.61 7.14 -1.79
CA LEU A 59 3.56 6.17 -2.05
C LEU A 59 2.24 6.87 -2.37
N ARG A 60 1.45 6.25 -3.24
CA ARG A 60 0.03 6.56 -3.41
C ARG A 60 -0.79 5.37 -2.95
N ILE A 61 -1.54 5.54 -1.87
CA ILE A 61 -2.42 4.53 -1.29
C ILE A 61 -3.85 4.81 -1.77
N SER A 62 -4.50 3.80 -2.36
CA SER A 62 -5.87 3.90 -2.89
C SER A 62 -6.76 2.88 -2.20
N PHE A 63 -7.89 3.32 -1.63
CA PHE A 63 -8.91 2.42 -1.10
C PHE A 63 -9.59 1.65 -2.23
N LEU A 64 -9.69 0.33 -2.10
CA LEU A 64 -10.31 -0.54 -3.12
C LEU A 64 -11.64 -1.11 -2.66
N ALA A 65 -11.70 -1.67 -1.45
CA ALA A 65 -12.89 -2.30 -0.91
C ALA A 65 -12.80 -2.45 0.62
N GLU A 66 -13.95 -2.70 1.26
CA GLU A 66 -14.01 -3.13 2.65
C GLU A 66 -15.07 -4.21 2.85
N HIS A 67 -14.84 -5.10 3.83
CA HIS A 67 -15.77 -6.16 4.19
C HIS A 67 -15.59 -6.57 5.65
N GLY A 68 -16.65 -7.11 6.27
CA GLY A 68 -16.59 -7.56 7.68
C GLY A 68 -15.72 -8.80 7.87
N ASP A 69 -15.71 -9.66 6.86
CA ASP A 69 -14.86 -10.85 6.77
C ASP A 69 -13.72 -10.61 5.77
N VAL A 70 -12.48 -10.86 6.19
CA VAL A 70 -11.27 -10.66 5.39
C VAL A 70 -11.14 -11.66 4.25
N TYR A 71 -11.64 -12.88 4.39
CA TYR A 71 -11.56 -13.89 3.35
C TYR A 71 -12.54 -13.56 2.22
N GLU A 72 -13.77 -13.18 2.57
CA GLU A 72 -14.76 -12.67 1.61
C GLU A 72 -14.26 -11.39 0.90
N LEU A 73 -13.52 -10.53 1.60
CA LEU A 73 -12.88 -9.36 0.98
C LEU A 73 -11.88 -9.75 -0.12
N LEU A 74 -11.12 -10.83 0.11
CA LEU A 74 -10.08 -11.32 -0.80
C LEU A 74 -10.66 -12.15 -1.94
N ASP A 75 -11.74 -12.89 -1.70
CA ASP A 75 -12.42 -13.69 -2.72
C ASP A 75 -13.36 -12.87 -3.61
N ALA A 76 -13.78 -11.67 -3.16
CA ALA A 76 -14.59 -10.77 -3.95
C ALA A 76 -13.92 -10.40 -5.29
N PRO A 77 -14.66 -10.35 -6.42
CA PRO A 77 -14.09 -9.98 -7.72
C PRO A 77 -13.38 -8.62 -7.75
N SER A 78 -13.76 -7.70 -6.86
CA SER A 78 -13.11 -6.40 -6.70
C SER A 78 -11.66 -6.48 -6.22
N SER A 79 -11.28 -7.55 -5.50
CA SER A 79 -9.91 -7.74 -5.01
C SER A 79 -8.89 -7.89 -6.14
N ALA A 80 -9.34 -8.38 -7.30
CA ALA A 80 -8.50 -8.55 -8.49
C ALA A 80 -7.87 -7.23 -8.96
N ILE A 81 -8.51 -6.09 -8.67
CA ILE A 81 -8.00 -4.74 -8.98
C ILE A 81 -6.67 -4.48 -8.29
N ALA A 82 -6.42 -5.08 -7.11
CA ALA A 82 -5.18 -4.90 -6.37
C ALA A 82 -3.93 -5.36 -7.16
N ARG A 83 -4.10 -6.26 -8.14
CA ARG A 83 -3.02 -6.72 -9.03
C ARG A 83 -2.49 -5.64 -9.98
N MET A 84 -3.20 -4.53 -10.14
CA MET A 84 -2.76 -3.38 -10.94
C MET A 84 -1.81 -2.44 -10.19
N PHE A 85 -1.56 -2.71 -8.91
CA PHE A 85 -0.71 -1.91 -8.03
C PHE A 85 0.65 -2.60 -7.78
N ASP A 86 1.64 -1.84 -7.30
CA ASP A 86 2.95 -2.38 -6.94
C ASP A 86 2.89 -3.25 -5.68
N ALA A 87 1.96 -2.93 -4.77
CA ALA A 87 1.62 -3.75 -3.62
C ALA A 87 0.13 -3.65 -3.27
N ALA A 88 -0.35 -4.67 -2.57
CA ALA A 88 -1.68 -4.72 -1.97
C ALA A 88 -1.55 -4.78 -0.45
N VAL A 89 -2.44 -4.10 0.25
CA VAL A 89 -2.43 -4.03 1.71
C VAL A 89 -3.81 -4.35 2.22
N VAL A 90 -3.88 -5.33 3.12
CA VAL A 90 -5.09 -5.66 3.86
C VAL A 90 -4.91 -5.11 5.26
N LEU A 91 -5.81 -4.21 5.66
CA LEU A 91 -5.82 -3.62 6.98
C LEU A 91 -6.98 -4.21 7.79
N THR A 92 -6.67 -4.80 8.93
CA THR A 92 -7.65 -5.40 9.84
C THR A 92 -7.38 -4.92 11.27
N CYS A 93 -8.42 -4.45 11.96
CA CYS A 93 -8.33 -4.04 13.35
C CYS A 93 -9.10 -5.07 14.19
N GLY A 94 -8.35 -6.06 14.70
CA GLY A 94 -8.91 -7.23 15.37
C GLY A 94 -8.80 -8.50 14.52
N TRP A 95 -8.63 -9.64 15.19
CA TRP A 95 -8.90 -10.95 14.59
C TRP A 95 -10.42 -11.06 14.50
N ALA A 96 -10.99 -10.85 13.31
CA ALA A 96 -12.30 -11.43 13.03
C ALA A 96 -12.10 -12.95 13.06
N ALA A 97 -12.23 -13.52 14.26
CA ALA A 97 -12.40 -14.95 14.41
C ALA A 97 -13.71 -15.34 13.69
N PRO A 98 -13.73 -16.48 12.97
CA PRO A 98 -14.89 -16.93 12.21
C PRO A 98 -16.14 -17.10 13.08
#